data_AF-A0A819HPR7-F1
#
_entry.id   AF-A0A819HPR7-F1
#
_cell.length_a   1.000
_cell.length_b   1.000
_cell.length_c   1.000
_cell.angle_alpha   90.00
_cell.angle_beta   90.00
_cell.angle_gamma   90.00
#
_symmetry.space_group_name_H-M   'P 1'
#
loop_
_entity.id
_entity.type
_entity.pdbx_description
1 polymer ?
#
loop_
_entity_poly.entity_id
_entity_poly.type
_entity_poly.pdbx_seq_one_letter_code
_entity_poly.pdbx_strand_id
1 'polypeptide(L)'
;VRIFVPNPVSKTIEYIGGPNVMLGLIAMSNDIEAFYASVKAFVCILKSNKQMQHELLRTRAYQILGLLFLKKRYLINSHILHLTCTLVGTIDTIRESTAITNSAAFEHLLCEFE
;
A
#
# COMPACT_ATOMS: atom_id res chain seq x y z
N VAL A 1 7.38 -28.59 25.72
CA VAL A 1 6.42 -27.45 25.90
C VAL A 1 6.31 -26.72 24.57
N ARG A 2 5.10 -26.54 24.01
CA ARG A 2 4.91 -25.67 22.83
C ARG A 2 4.78 -24.24 23.31
N ILE A 3 5.69 -23.37 22.91
CA ILE A 3 5.68 -21.95 23.25
C ILE A 3 5.09 -21.19 22.06
N PHE A 4 4.06 -20.40 22.32
CA PHE A 4 3.50 -19.52 21.31
C PHE A 4 4.41 -18.30 21.14
N VAL A 5 4.95 -18.11 19.94
CA VAL A 5 5.75 -16.93 19.58
C VAL A 5 4.91 -16.08 18.63
N PRO A 6 4.28 -14.98 19.10
CA PRO A 6 3.47 -14.13 18.24
C PRO A 6 4.36 -13.48 17.17
N ASN A 7 3.99 -13.67 15.90
CA ASN A 7 4.58 -12.94 14.79
C ASN A 7 3.78 -11.67 14.48
N PRO A 8 4.43 -10.55 14.11
CA PRO A 8 3.72 -9.35 13.70
C PRO A 8 2.89 -9.63 12.44
N VAL A 9 1.70 -9.03 12.35
CA VAL A 9 0.76 -9.23 11.23
C VAL A 9 1.42 -8.95 9.89
N SER A 10 2.29 -7.94 9.83
CA SER A 10 3.04 -7.58 8.63
C SER A 10 3.94 -8.70 8.10
N LYS A 11 4.44 -9.58 8.97
CA LYS A 11 5.22 -10.77 8.62
C LYS A 11 4.33 -11.97 8.29
N THR A 12 3.20 -12.12 8.98
CA THR A 12 2.24 -13.19 8.71
C THR A 12 1.67 -13.12 7.30
N ILE A 13 1.47 -11.91 6.77
CA ILE A 13 0.96 -11.68 5.41
C ILE A 13 1.85 -12.29 4.33
N GLU A 14 3.17 -12.34 4.53
CA GLU A 14 4.11 -12.99 3.61
C GLU A 14 3.73 -14.45 3.36
N TYR A 15 3.28 -15.16 4.40
CA TYR A 15 2.91 -16.58 4.31
C TYR A 15 1.54 -16.85 3.70
N ILE A 16 0.65 -15.84 3.68
CA ILE A 16 -0.74 -16.00 3.21
C ILE A 16 -0.88 -15.61 1.72
N GLY A 17 0.13 -14.96 1.15
CA GLY A 17 0.13 -14.55 -0.27
C GLY A 17 0.76 -13.18 -0.54
N GLY A 18 1.37 -12.57 0.48
CA GLY A 18 2.18 -11.36 0.35
C GLY A 18 1.41 -10.17 -0.24
N PRO A 19 1.93 -9.51 -1.30
CA PRO A 19 1.32 -8.31 -1.86
C PRO A 19 -0.08 -8.56 -2.42
N ASN A 20 -0.28 -9.75 -3.00
CA ASN A 20 -1.48 -10.07 -3.75
C ASN A 20 -2.73 -10.10 -2.86
N VAL A 21 -2.59 -10.46 -1.58
CA VAL A 21 -3.69 -10.43 -0.62
C VAL A 21 -4.19 -8.99 -0.44
N MET A 22 -3.26 -8.05 -0.27
CA MET A 22 -3.61 -6.63 -0.09
C MET A 22 -4.17 -6.02 -1.36
N LEU A 23 -3.60 -6.35 -2.53
CA LEU A 23 -4.16 -5.97 -3.81
C LEU A 23 -5.59 -6.50 -4.01
N GLY A 24 -5.85 -7.75 -3.59
CA GLY A 24 -7.18 -8.34 -3.61
C GLY A 24 -8.18 -7.56 -2.74
N LEU A 25 -7.80 -7.19 -1.51
CA LEU A 25 -8.65 -6.38 -0.64
C LEU A 25 -8.99 -5.02 -1.27
N ILE A 26 -8.00 -4.34 -1.83
CA ILE A 26 -8.17 -3.06 -2.52
C ILE A 26 -9.04 -3.22 -3.79
N ALA A 27 -8.90 -4.33 -4.51
CA ALA A 27 -9.73 -4.61 -5.68
C ALA A 27 -11.20 -4.85 -5.31
N MET A 28 -11.45 -5.52 -4.19
CA MET A 28 -12.78 -5.92 -3.73
C MET A 28 -13.57 -4.82 -3.02
N SER A 29 -12.93 -3.76 -2.51
CA SER A 29 -13.63 -2.67 -1.83
C SER A 29 -14.52 -1.88 -2.80
N ASN A 30 -15.81 -1.74 -2.48
CA ASN A 30 -16.80 -1.08 -3.34
C ASN A 30 -17.33 0.24 -2.77
N ASP A 31 -16.96 0.54 -1.54
CA ASP A 31 -17.31 1.75 -0.78
C ASP A 31 -16.04 2.50 -0.36
N ILE A 32 -16.21 3.78 -0.01
CA ILE A 32 -15.11 4.70 0.30
C ILE A 32 -14.41 4.23 1.58
N GLU A 33 -15.18 3.77 2.57
CA GLU A 33 -14.70 3.32 3.87
C GLU A 33 -13.83 2.07 3.75
N ALA A 34 -14.29 1.05 3.03
CA ALA A 34 -13.54 -0.18 2.78
C ALA A 34 -12.30 0.07 1.93
N PHE A 35 -12.38 0.95 0.94
CA PHE A 35 -11.22 1.31 0.13
C PHE A 35 -10.18 2.05 0.99
N TYR A 36 -10.60 3.03 1.79
CA TYR A 36 -9.73 3.73 2.74
C TYR A 36 -9.09 2.79 3.76
N ALA A 37 -9.86 1.87 4.36
CA ALA A 37 -9.35 0.90 5.33
C ALA A 37 -8.30 -0.03 4.69
N SER A 38 -8.57 -0.51 3.47
CA SER A 38 -7.64 -1.38 2.72
C SER A 38 -6.34 -0.66 2.39
N VAL A 39 -6.42 0.58 1.89
CA VAL A 39 -5.24 1.41 1.59
C VAL A 39 -4.44 1.73 2.86
N LYS A 40 -5.12 2.07 3.96
CA LYS A 40 -4.46 2.35 5.25
C LYS A 40 -3.75 1.12 5.81
N ALA A 41 -4.37 -0.06 5.74
CA ALA A 41 -3.76 -1.32 6.14
C ALA A 41 -2.50 -1.60 5.30
N PHE A 42 -2.61 -1.42 3.98
CA PHE A 42 -1.51 -1.60 3.05
C PHE A 42 -0.32 -0.67 3.35
N VAL A 43 -0.57 0.62 3.57
CA VAL A 43 0.45 1.60 3.99
C VAL A 43 1.12 1.17 5.31
N CYS A 44 0.34 0.71 6.29
CA CYS A 44 0.86 0.25 7.58
C CYS A 44 1.81 -0.96 7.44
N ILE A 45 1.42 -1.94 6.63
CA ILE A 45 2.23 -3.14 6.37
C ILE A 45 3.53 -2.73 5.66
N LEU A 46 3.46 -1.83 4.68
CA LEU A 46 4.63 -1.39 3.95
C LEU A 46 5.60 -0.57 4.80
N LYS A 47 5.11 0.23 5.74
CA LYS A 47 5.99 0.93 6.70
C LYS A 47 6.69 -0.03 7.66
N SER A 48 6.06 -1.15 8.02
CA SER A 48 6.58 -2.10 9.00
C SER A 48 7.33 -3.29 8.39
N ASN A 49 7.32 -3.44 7.06
CA ASN A 49 7.92 -4.57 6.38
C ASN A 49 8.66 -4.16 5.09
N LYS A 50 9.99 -4.17 5.13
CA LYS A 50 10.84 -3.89 3.95
C LYS A 50 10.83 -5.00 2.90
N GLN A 51 10.68 -6.26 3.32
CA GLN A 51 10.59 -7.40 2.40
C GLN A 51 9.36 -7.27 1.50
N MET A 52 8.25 -6.81 2.09
CA MET A 52 7.02 -6.49 1.37
C MET A 52 7.25 -5.41 0.28
N GLN A 53 8.03 -4.37 0.57
CA GLN A 53 8.36 -3.34 -0.43
C GLN A 53 9.19 -3.92 -1.60
N HIS A 54 10.15 -4.80 -1.30
CA HIS A 54 10.93 -5.49 -2.33
C HIS A 54 10.07 -6.42 -3.20
N GLU A 55 9.14 -7.16 -2.57
CA GLU A 55 8.19 -8.01 -3.30
C GLU A 55 7.30 -7.21 -4.26
N LEU A 56 6.86 -6.01 -3.86
CA LEU A 56 6.06 -5.13 -4.71
C LEU A 56 6.81 -4.68 -5.97
N LEU A 57 8.11 -4.37 -5.83
CA LEU A 57 8.97 -4.03 -6.97
C LEU A 57 9.18 -5.25 -7.86
N ARG A 58 9.51 -6.41 -7.27
CA ARG A 58 9.78 -7.65 -8.00
C ARG A 58 8.58 -8.15 -8.80
N THR A 59 7.38 -8.03 -8.23
CA THR A 59 6.13 -8.53 -8.84
C THR A 59 5.41 -7.49 -9.69
N ARG A 60 5.94 -6.27 -9.80
CA ARG A 60 5.27 -5.11 -10.41
C ARG A 60 3.88 -4.82 -9.80
N ALA A 61 3.67 -5.19 -8.55
CA ALA A 61 2.40 -4.99 -7.87
C ALA A 61 2.04 -3.51 -7.67
N TYR A 62 3.02 -2.59 -7.74
CA TYR A 62 2.76 -1.15 -7.82
C TYR A 62 1.98 -0.73 -9.09
N GLN A 63 2.22 -1.39 -10.23
CA GLN A 63 1.49 -1.13 -11.48
C GLN A 63 0.03 -1.57 -11.36
N ILE A 64 -0.19 -2.76 -10.77
CA ILE A 64 -1.54 -3.27 -10.52
C ILE A 64 -2.29 -2.34 -9.57
N LEU A 65 -1.61 -1.85 -8.54
CA LEU A 65 -2.17 -0.89 -7.59
C LEU A 65 -2.58 0.42 -8.27
N GLY A 66 -1.75 0.98 -9.15
CA GLY A 66 -2.07 2.14 -9.98
C GLY A 66 -3.34 1.94 -10.80
N LEU A 67 -3.41 0.83 -11.51
CA LEU A 67 -4.57 0.48 -12.32
C LEU A 67 -5.85 0.28 -11.49
N LEU A 68 -5.75 -0.28 -10.28
CA LEU A 68 -6.88 -0.41 -9.36
C LEU A 68 -7.37 0.97 -8.86
N PHE A 69 -6.44 1.86 -8.57
CA PHE A 69 -6.73 3.23 -8.15
C PHE A 69 -7.41 4.02 -9.27
N LEU A 70 -6.90 3.91 -10.50
CA LEU A 70 -7.49 4.55 -11.68
C LEU A 70 -8.94 4.06 -11.91
N LYS A 71 -9.18 2.74 -11.83
CA LYS A 71 -10.52 2.15 -11.97
C LYS A 71 -11.49 2.58 -10.86
N LYS A 72 -10.97 2.94 -9.68
CA LYS A 72 -11.74 3.35 -8.51
C LYS A 72 -11.61 4.84 -8.21
N ARG A 73 -11.31 5.68 -9.21
CA ARG A 73 -11.15 7.14 -9.04
C ARG A 73 -12.36 7.80 -8.37
N TYR A 74 -13.57 7.27 -8.56
CA TYR A 74 -14.80 7.73 -7.91
C TYR A 74 -14.84 7.51 -6.38
N LEU A 75 -14.00 6.61 -5.84
CA LEU A 75 -13.86 6.37 -4.40
C LEU A 75 -12.71 7.18 -3.77
N ILE A 76 -11.86 7.81 -4.58
CA ILE A 76 -10.68 8.54 -4.10
C ILE A 76 -11.11 9.90 -3.56
N ASN A 77 -10.90 10.11 -2.27
CA ASN A 77 -11.04 11.40 -1.60
C ASN A 77 -9.67 11.96 -1.18
N SER A 78 -9.67 13.16 -0.59
CA SER A 78 -8.44 13.81 -0.10
C SER A 78 -7.66 12.96 0.91
N HIS A 79 -8.34 12.21 1.76
CA HIS A 79 -7.71 11.35 2.77
C HIS A 79 -7.01 10.14 2.16
N ILE A 80 -7.62 9.50 1.16
CA ILE A 80 -7.03 8.38 0.44
C ILE A 80 -5.86 8.84 -0.42
N LEU A 81 -6.01 9.98 -1.10
CA LEU A 81 -4.92 10.59 -1.87
C LEU A 81 -3.73 10.90 -0.96
N HIS A 82 -3.98 11.47 0.23
CA HIS A 82 -2.93 11.72 1.21
C HIS A 82 -2.22 10.43 1.65
N LEU A 83 -2.96 9.35 1.94
CA LEU A 83 -2.35 8.04 2.25
C LEU A 83 -1.49 7.51 1.10
N THR A 84 -1.90 7.77 -0.14
CA THR A 84 -1.15 7.38 -1.35
C THR A 84 0.15 8.18 -1.47
N CYS A 85 0.11 9.48 -1.21
CA CYS A 85 1.31 10.31 -1.12
C CYS A 85 2.25 9.83 0.00
N THR A 86 1.70 9.45 1.16
CA THR A 86 2.48 8.83 2.23
C THR A 86 3.11 7.50 1.80
N LEU A 87 2.46 6.72 0.93
CA LEU A 87 2.99 5.48 0.39
C LEU A 87 4.18 5.68 -0.55
N VAL A 88 4.10 6.70 -1.40
CA VAL A 88 5.13 7.06 -2.37
C VAL A 88 6.38 7.67 -1.70
N GLY A 89 6.26 8.08 -0.44
CA GLY A 89 7.33 8.68 0.35
C GLY A 89 7.26 10.20 0.42
N THR A 90 6.15 10.81 0.00
CA THR A 90 6.06 12.27 -0.06
C THR A 90 5.80 12.90 1.32
N ILE A 91 5.24 12.17 2.29
CA ILE A 91 4.88 12.76 3.59
C ILE A 91 4.94 11.71 4.71
N ASP A 92 6.05 11.68 5.45
CA ASP A 92 6.03 11.30 6.86
C ASP A 92 5.88 12.60 7.66
N THR A 93 4.69 12.90 8.17
CA THR A 93 4.43 14.09 9.03
C THR A 93 5.24 14.11 10.33
N ILE A 94 5.98 13.03 10.63
CA ILE A 94 6.79 12.86 11.85
C ILE A 94 8.27 13.21 11.60
N ARG A 95 8.72 13.17 10.34
CA ARG A 95 10.13 13.42 9.98
C ARG A 95 10.09 14.22 8.69
N GLU A 96 10.33 15.52 8.79
CA GLU A 96 10.42 16.50 7.68
C GLU A 96 11.43 16.09 6.60
N SER A 97 11.13 15.04 5.84
CA SER A 97 12.00 14.50 4.80
C SER A 97 11.15 14.33 3.55
N THR A 98 11.38 15.22 2.60
CA THR A 98 10.69 15.31 1.30
C THR A 98 11.35 14.45 0.22
N ALA A 99 12.02 13.36 0.62
CA ALA A 99 12.74 12.50 -0.32
C ALA A 99 11.81 11.42 -0.89
N ILE A 100 11.57 11.47 -2.21
CA ILE A 100 10.87 10.42 -2.97
C ILE A 100 11.67 9.12 -2.82
N THR A 101 11.24 8.28 -1.88
CA THR A 101 11.94 7.03 -1.56
C THR A 101 11.52 5.90 -2.51
N ASN A 102 10.40 6.07 -3.22
CA ASN A 102 9.83 5.06 -4.10
C ASN A 102 9.38 5.65 -5.46
N SER A 103 10.34 5.80 -6.38
CA SER A 103 10.08 6.32 -7.73
C SER A 103 9.09 5.47 -8.53
N ALA A 104 9.13 4.14 -8.36
CA ALA A 104 8.20 3.22 -9.03
C ALA A 104 6.76 3.40 -8.52
N ALA A 105 6.57 3.62 -7.22
CA ALA A 105 5.26 3.95 -6.67
C ALA A 105 4.78 5.33 -7.14
N PHE A 106 5.67 6.32 -7.25
CA PHE A 106 5.32 7.65 -7.78
C PHE A 106 4.79 7.56 -9.22
N GLU A 107 5.56 6.90 -10.10
CA GLU A 107 5.23 6.77 -11.52
C GLU A 107 3.90 6.05 -11.74
N HIS A 108 3.68 4.93 -11.06
CA HIS A 108 2.48 4.12 -11.29
C HIS A 108 1.26 4.56 -10.49
N LEU A 109 1.42 5.30 -9.38
CA LEU A 109 0.27 5.73 -8.58
C LEU A 109 -0.11 7.18 -8.82
N LEU A 110 0.84 8.08 -9.06
CA LEU A 110 0.55 9.52 -9.10
C LEU A 110 0.62 10.11 -10.52
N CYS A 111 1.49 9.59 -11.39
CA CYS A 111 1.54 10.08 -12.77
C CYS A 111 0.37 9.60 -13.65
N GLU A 112 -0.33 8.52 -13.28
CA GLU A 112 -1.50 8.02 -14.03
C GLU A 112 -2.82 8.76 -13.70
N PHE A 113 -2.81 9.76 -12.81
CA PHE A 113 -4.02 10.53 -12.44
C PHE A 113 -4.33 11.75 -13.33
N GLU A 114 -3.53 12.01 -14.36
CA GLU A 114 -3.81 13.01 -15.40
C GLU A 114 -5.13 12.70 -16.13
#